data_AF-A0A2I0KH59-F1
#
_entry.id   AF-A0A2I0KH59-F1
#
_cell.length_a   1.000
_cell.length_b   1.000
_cell.length_c   1.000
_cell.angle_alpha   90.00
_cell.angle_beta   90.00
_cell.angle_gamma   90.00
#
_symmetry.space_group_name_H-M   'P 1'
#
loop_
_entity.id
_entity.type
_entity.pdbx_description
1 polymer ?
#
loop_
_entity_poly.entity_id
_entity_poly.type
_entity_poly.pdbx_seq_one_letter_code
_entity_poly.pdbx_strand_id
1 'polypeptide(L)'
;MGWKRTKEIVTEKPKGYVIADFLEKLEGLMGREFGSVDLLAKAGEVVAERAREEAEVLRDDGEVEERMVTELFRVLRLMEMDLAMVRASVKEETLEERLEQAKARCRQAILVANSF
;
A
#
# COMPACT_ATOMS: atom_id res chain seq x y z
N MET A 1 2.51 9.49 -42.45
CA MET A 1 1.33 9.91 -41.65
C MET A 1 1.66 9.75 -40.17
N GLY A 2 2.01 10.84 -39.48
CA GLY A 2 2.24 10.82 -38.03
C GLY A 2 0.94 11.12 -37.30
N TRP A 3 0.41 10.18 -36.53
CA TRP A 3 -0.72 10.44 -35.65
C TRP A 3 -0.29 11.44 -34.58
N LYS A 4 -0.78 12.68 -34.65
CA LYS A 4 -0.68 13.64 -33.54
C LYS A 4 -1.70 13.22 -32.48
N ARG A 5 -1.24 12.93 -31.27
CA ARG A 5 -2.11 12.63 -30.12
C ARG A 5 -3.03 13.83 -29.86
N THR A 6 -4.32 13.56 -29.73
CA THR A 6 -5.38 14.55 -29.49
C THR A 6 -5.75 14.69 -28.01
N LYS A 7 -5.24 13.82 -27.14
CA LYS A 7 -5.42 13.89 -25.70
C LYS A 7 -4.07 14.17 -25.03
N GLU A 8 -4.08 15.15 -24.13
CA GLU A 8 -2.95 15.47 -23.28
C GLU A 8 -2.71 14.30 -22.32
N ILE A 9 -1.44 13.94 -22.14
CA ILE A 9 -1.05 12.89 -21.20
C ILE A 9 -0.63 13.61 -19.93
N VAL A 10 -1.38 13.40 -18.85
CA VAL A 10 -0.95 13.84 -17.53
C VAL A 10 0.28 13.03 -17.18
N THR A 11 1.44 13.69 -17.18
CA THR A 11 2.74 13.10 -16.83
C THR A 11 3.11 13.38 -15.37
N GLU A 12 2.38 14.29 -14.73
CA GLU A 12 2.48 14.56 -13.31
C GLU A 12 1.98 13.36 -12.51
N LYS A 13 2.80 12.96 -11.54
CA LYS A 13 2.44 11.89 -10.61
C LYS A 13 1.48 12.45 -9.55
N PRO A 14 0.47 11.68 -9.11
CA PRO A 14 -0.37 12.09 -8.00
C PRO A 14 0.46 12.29 -6.73
N LYS A 15 -0.03 13.09 -5.79
CA LYS A 15 0.72 13.48 -4.59
C LYS A 15 1.14 12.26 -3.77
N GLY A 16 0.24 11.30 -3.59
CA GLY A 16 0.50 10.04 -2.89
C GLY A 16 1.24 8.96 -3.71
N TYR A 17 1.80 9.28 -4.88
CA TYR A 17 2.48 8.28 -5.74
C TYR A 17 3.57 7.48 -5.02
N VAL A 18 4.37 8.14 -4.18
CA VAL A 18 5.46 7.47 -3.44
C VAL A 18 4.89 6.43 -2.47
N ILE A 19 3.81 6.77 -1.78
CA ILE A 19 3.09 5.86 -0.87
C ILE A 19 2.50 4.69 -1.66
N ALA A 20 1.85 4.97 -2.80
CA ALA A 20 1.30 3.95 -3.67
C ALA A 20 2.38 2.97 -4.17
N ASP A 21 3.55 3.47 -4.60
CA ASP A 21 4.67 2.64 -5.06
C ASP A 21 5.21 1.70 -3.97
N PHE A 22 5.32 2.16 -2.72
CA PHE A 22 5.70 1.28 -1.60
C PHE A 22 4.68 0.16 -1.38
N LEU A 23 3.38 0.51 -1.41
CA LEU A 23 2.30 -0.44 -1.18
C LEU A 23 2.15 -1.44 -2.35
N GLU A 24 2.31 -0.99 -3.59
CA GLU A 24 2.33 -1.85 -4.78
C GLU A 24 3.45 -2.89 -4.70
N LYS A 25 4.65 -2.47 -4.27
CA LYS A 25 5.76 -3.40 -4.05
C LYS A 25 5.44 -4.41 -2.97
N LEU A 26 4.83 -3.99 -1.86
CA LEU A 26 4.41 -4.89 -0.79
C LEU A 26 3.32 -5.88 -1.25
N GLU A 27 2.32 -5.43 -1.99
CA GLU A 27 1.28 -6.29 -2.58
C GLU A 27 1.90 -7.37 -3.48
N GLY A 28 2.86 -6.97 -4.32
CA GLY A 28 3.64 -7.89 -5.15
C GLY A 28 4.48 -8.88 -4.34
N LEU A 29 4.98 -8.52 -3.15
CA LEU A 29 5.64 -9.46 -2.24
C LEU A 29 4.67 -10.52 -1.72
N MET A 30 3.44 -10.13 -1.36
CA MET A 30 2.42 -11.08 -0.90
C MET A 30 1.96 -12.03 -2.02
N GLY A 31 2.13 -11.64 -3.28
CA GLY A 31 1.77 -12.41 -4.47
C GLY A 31 2.76 -13.51 -4.86
N ARG A 32 3.89 -13.63 -4.18
CA ARG A 32 4.97 -14.57 -4.50
C ARG A 32 5.54 -15.20 -3.23
N GLU A 33 6.29 -16.27 -3.39
CA GLU A 33 7.06 -16.84 -2.29
C GLU A 33 8.19 -15.86 -1.90
N PHE A 34 8.02 -15.18 -0.76
CA PHE A 34 8.96 -14.18 -0.26
C PHE A 34 9.51 -14.60 1.11
N GLY A 35 10.64 -15.29 1.08
CA GLY A 35 11.32 -15.73 2.30
C GLY A 35 10.37 -16.46 3.26
N SER A 36 10.41 -16.09 4.55
CA SER A 36 9.46 -16.59 5.53
C SER A 36 8.27 -15.65 5.70
N VAL A 37 7.16 -16.19 6.22
CA VAL A 37 5.98 -15.41 6.60
C VAL A 37 6.33 -14.32 7.63
N ASP A 38 7.26 -14.60 8.55
CA ASP A 38 7.81 -13.60 9.48
C ASP A 38 8.50 -12.44 8.75
N LEU A 39 9.28 -12.74 7.71
CA LEU A 39 9.98 -11.74 6.92
C LEU A 39 8.99 -10.89 6.12
N LEU A 40 7.95 -11.51 5.53
CA LEU A 40 6.89 -10.80 4.84
C LEU A 40 6.12 -9.85 5.78
N ALA A 41 5.74 -10.33 6.96
CA ALA A 41 5.08 -9.51 7.97
C ALA A 41 5.98 -8.33 8.40
N LYS A 42 7.28 -8.58 8.61
CA LYS A 42 8.22 -7.51 8.95
C LYS A 42 8.38 -6.48 7.83
N ALA A 43 8.43 -6.93 6.58
CA ALA A 43 8.46 -6.02 5.43
C ALA A 43 7.22 -5.12 5.38
N GLY A 44 6.04 -5.67 5.70
CA GLY A 44 4.82 -4.89 5.74
C GLY A 44 4.76 -3.86 6.88
N GLU A 45 5.32 -4.17 8.06
CA GLU A 45 5.51 -3.17 9.13
C GLU A 45 6.37 -1.99 8.66
N VAL A 46 7.51 -2.28 8.04
CA VAL A 46 8.43 -1.26 7.52
C VAL A 46 7.76 -0.42 6.43
N VAL A 47 7.03 -1.05 5.51
CA VAL A 47 6.30 -0.32 4.46
C VAL A 47 5.19 0.55 5.05
N ALA A 48 4.45 0.07 6.06
CA ALA A 48 3.42 0.85 6.71
C ALA A 48 3.99 2.06 7.47
N GLU A 49 5.12 1.89 8.16
CA GLU A 49 5.86 2.99 8.79
C GLU A 49 6.31 4.04 7.76
N ARG A 50 6.98 3.61 6.68
CA ARG A 50 7.39 4.50 5.59
C ARG A 50 6.21 5.23 4.94
N ALA A 51 5.10 4.53 4.69
CA ALA A 51 3.90 5.13 4.13
C ALA A 51 3.29 6.22 5.03
N ARG A 52 3.38 6.05 6.36
CA ARG A 52 2.94 7.08 7.31
C ARG A 52 3.84 8.30 7.26
N GLU A 53 5.16 8.10 7.31
CA GLU A 53 6.12 9.21 7.26
C GLU A 53 5.92 10.08 6.00
N GLU A 54 5.79 9.47 4.82
CA GLU A 54 5.55 10.22 3.58
C GLU A 54 4.20 10.96 3.61
N ALA A 55 3.16 10.38 4.21
CA ALA A 55 1.86 11.05 4.32
C ALA A 55 1.89 12.22 5.31
N GLU A 56 2.67 12.12 6.39
CA GLU A 56 2.89 13.24 7.32
C GLU A 56 3.64 14.38 6.64
N VAL A 57 4.67 14.08 5.84
CA VAL A 57 5.36 15.10 5.03
C VAL A 57 4.37 15.83 4.10
N LEU A 58 3.56 15.09 3.35
CA LEU A 58 2.55 15.70 2.46
C LEU A 58 1.51 16.54 3.22
N ARG A 59 1.10 16.12 4.42
CA ARG A 59 0.20 16.91 5.27
C ARG A 59 0.89 18.19 5.76
N ASP A 60 2.12 18.06 6.27
CA ASP A 60 2.84 19.16 6.89
C ASP A 60 3.20 20.25 5.85
N ASP A 61 3.42 19.85 4.60
CA ASP A 61 3.58 20.74 3.44
C ASP A 61 2.23 21.36 2.95
N GLY A 62 1.09 20.95 3.52
CA GLY A 62 -0.24 21.41 3.14
C GLY A 62 -0.73 20.83 1.80
N GLU A 63 -0.06 19.80 1.30
CA GLU A 63 -0.37 19.16 0.02
C GLU A 63 -1.59 18.23 0.12
N VAL A 64 -1.87 17.67 1.30
CA VAL A 64 -2.97 16.70 1.52
C VAL A 64 -3.78 17.06 2.76
N GLU A 65 -5.10 16.88 2.69
CA GLU A 65 -6.00 17.13 3.82
C GLU A 65 -5.82 16.10 4.95
N GLU A 66 -5.87 16.55 6.21
CA GLU A 66 -5.79 15.69 7.42
C GLU A 66 -6.72 14.47 7.37
N ARG A 67 -7.95 14.65 6.85
CA ARG A 67 -8.93 13.55 6.75
C ARG A 67 -8.46 12.42 5.83
N MET A 68 -7.68 12.73 4.80
CA MET A 68 -7.18 11.74 3.84
C MET A 68 -6.01 10.97 4.43
N VAL A 69 -5.14 11.65 5.18
CA VAL A 69 -4.08 11.01 5.96
C VAL A 69 -4.65 10.10 7.04
N THR A 70 -5.68 10.56 7.76
CA THR A 70 -6.40 9.75 8.74
C THR A 70 -6.97 8.47 8.11
N GLU A 71 -7.58 8.58 6.93
CA GLU A 71 -8.13 7.43 6.21
C GLU A 71 -7.03 6.46 5.77
N LEU A 72 -5.90 6.96 5.23
CA LEU A 72 -4.76 6.13 4.90
C LEU A 72 -4.26 5.37 6.14
N PHE A 73 -4.11 6.06 7.28
CA PHE A 73 -3.59 5.45 8.52
C PHE A 73 -4.52 4.36 9.04
N ARG A 74 -5.83 4.57 8.92
CA ARG A 74 -6.84 3.56 9.26
C ARG A 74 -6.66 2.29 8.41
N VAL A 75 -6.48 2.43 7.10
CA VAL A 75 -6.30 1.29 6.19
C VAL A 75 -4.95 0.60 6.43
N LEU A 76 -3.86 1.36 6.62
CA LEU A 76 -2.54 0.81 6.96
C LEU A 76 -2.58 0.00 8.26
N ARG A 77 -3.27 0.50 9.29
CA ARG A 77 -3.43 -0.24 10.56
C ARG A 77 -4.18 -1.55 10.37
N LEU A 78 -5.25 -1.53 9.58
CA LEU A 78 -5.94 -2.76 9.22
C LEU A 78 -4.97 -3.68 8.44
N MET A 79 -4.15 -3.19 7.51
CA MET A 79 -3.20 -4.01 6.74
C MET A 79 -2.20 -4.72 7.66
N GLU A 80 -1.64 -4.01 8.65
CA GLU A 80 -0.76 -4.59 9.66
C GLU A 80 -1.46 -5.69 10.47
N MET A 81 -2.75 -5.52 10.81
CA MET A 81 -3.52 -6.56 11.49
C MET A 81 -3.69 -7.82 10.63
N ASP A 82 -3.90 -7.69 9.31
CA ASP A 82 -3.95 -8.86 8.43
C ASP A 82 -2.59 -9.55 8.33
N LEU A 83 -1.51 -8.79 8.26
CA LEU A 83 -0.16 -9.36 8.22
C LEU A 83 0.21 -10.07 9.52
N ALA A 84 -0.28 -9.60 10.66
CA ALA A 84 -0.18 -10.32 11.93
C ALA A 84 -0.93 -11.65 11.89
N MET A 85 -2.10 -11.71 11.23
CA MET A 85 -2.83 -12.96 11.02
C MET A 85 -2.11 -13.90 10.05
N VAL A 86 -1.54 -13.36 8.96
CA VAL A 86 -0.68 -14.10 8.03
C VAL A 86 0.47 -14.76 8.79
N ARG A 87 1.17 -14.00 9.63
CA ARG A 87 2.26 -14.49 10.50
C ARG A 87 1.84 -15.60 11.45
N ALA A 88 0.60 -15.54 11.96
CA ALA A 88 0.08 -16.53 12.90
C ALA A 88 -0.50 -17.79 12.21
N SER A 89 -0.63 -17.79 10.88
CA SER A 89 -1.17 -18.93 10.13
C SER A 89 -0.23 -20.13 10.15
N VAL A 90 -0.74 -21.28 10.58
CA VAL A 90 0.02 -22.55 10.63
C VAL A 90 -0.31 -23.44 9.44
N LYS A 91 -1.55 -23.40 8.96
CA LYS A 91 -2.01 -24.20 7.83
C LYS A 91 -1.91 -23.41 6.53
N GLU A 92 -1.54 -24.09 5.46
CA GLU A 92 -1.40 -23.51 4.12
C GLU A 92 -2.71 -22.89 3.62
N GLU A 93 -3.84 -23.61 3.76
CA GLU A 93 -5.18 -23.11 3.39
C GLU A 93 -5.53 -21.77 4.08
N THR A 94 -5.20 -21.63 5.37
CA THR A 94 -5.45 -20.42 6.14
C THR A 94 -4.46 -19.32 5.75
N LEU A 95 -3.20 -19.68 5.46
CA LEU A 95 -2.20 -18.72 5.02
C LEU A 95 -2.63 -18.06 3.69
N GLU A 96 -3.09 -18.83 2.72
CA GLU A 96 -3.56 -18.32 1.43
C GLU A 96 -4.75 -17.36 1.59
N GLU A 97 -5.76 -17.74 2.37
CA GLU A 97 -6.91 -16.87 2.65
C GLU A 97 -6.50 -15.55 3.30
N ARG A 98 -5.56 -15.60 4.25
CA ARG A 98 -5.06 -14.39 4.94
C ARG A 98 -4.22 -13.51 4.02
N LEU A 99 -3.42 -14.11 3.15
CA LEU A 99 -2.66 -13.36 2.14
C LEU A 99 -3.59 -12.63 1.17
N GLU A 100 -4.65 -13.27 0.71
CA GLU A 100 -5.63 -12.60 -0.17
C GLU A 100 -6.34 -11.44 0.53
N GLN A 101 -6.68 -11.60 1.81
CA GLN A 101 -7.24 -10.52 2.62
C GLN A 101 -6.25 -9.35 2.77
N ALA A 102 -4.98 -9.64 3.08
CA ALA A 102 -3.92 -8.64 3.22
C ALA A 102 -3.67 -7.89 1.90
N LYS A 103 -3.63 -8.60 0.77
CA LYS A 103 -3.49 -8.00 -0.57
C LYS A 103 -4.67 -7.08 -0.90
N ALA A 104 -5.90 -7.51 -0.63
CA ALA A 104 -7.08 -6.68 -0.87
C ALA A 104 -7.01 -5.37 -0.08
N ARG A 105 -6.52 -5.45 1.16
CA ARG A 105 -6.32 -4.28 2.01
C ARG A 105 -5.17 -3.39 1.56
N CYS A 106 -4.09 -3.97 1.06
CA CYS A 106 -2.99 -3.23 0.43
C CYS A 106 -3.50 -2.46 -0.80
N ARG A 107 -4.30 -3.10 -1.66
CA ARG A 107 -4.96 -2.45 -2.81
C ARG A 107 -5.88 -1.30 -2.39
N GLN A 108 -6.61 -1.45 -1.27
CA GLN A 108 -7.38 -0.34 -0.71
C GLN A 108 -6.48 0.84 -0.30
N ALA A 109 -5.35 0.58 0.36
CA ALA A 109 -4.40 1.62 0.75
C ALA A 109 -3.81 2.35 -0.47
N ILE A 110 -3.50 1.60 -1.55
CA ILE A 110 -3.04 2.15 -2.83
C ILE A 110 -4.09 3.11 -3.41
N LEU A 111 -5.37 2.74 -3.38
CA LEU A 111 -6.45 3.60 -3.88
C LEU A 111 -6.58 4.89 -3.06
N VAL A 112 -6.45 4.80 -1.73
CA VAL A 112 -6.46 5.99 -0.85
C VAL A 112 -5.26 6.89 -1.17
N ALA A 113 -4.06 6.33 -1.27
CA ALA A 113 -2.86 7.09 -1.62
C ALA A 113 -2.95 7.76 -2.99
N ASN A 114 -3.47 7.07 -4.01
CA ASN A 114 -3.68 7.65 -5.34
C ASN A 114 -4.79 8.71 -5.39
N SER A 115 -5.61 8.83 -4.34
CA SER A 115 -6.63 9.88 -4.23
C SER A 115 -6.12 11.18 -3.61
N PHE A 116 -4.92 11.16 -3.02
CA PHE A 116 -4.22 12.35 -2.49
C PHE A 116 -4.00 13.37 -3.61
#